data_AF-A0A379W8H4-F1
#
_entry.id   AF-A0A379W8H4-F1
#
_cell.length_a   1.000
_cell.length_b   1.000
_cell.length_c   1.000
_cell.angle_alpha   90.00
_cell.angle_beta   90.00
_cell.angle_gamma   90.00
#
_symmetry.space_group_name_H-M   'P 1'
#
loop_
_entity.id
_entity.type
_entity.pdbx_description
1 polymer ?
#
loop_
_entity_poly.entity_id
_entity_poly.type
_entity_poly.pdbx_seq_one_letter_code
_entity_poly.pdbx_strand_id
1 'polypeptide(L)'
;MLVLLLPWNAYQAGQSPFVTFFSKLGVPYIGSIMNIVVLTAALSSLNSGLYCTGRILRSMSMGGSAPKFMAKMSRQHVPYAGILATLVVYVVGVFLNYLVPSRVFEIVLNLPRSALSHRGRLSWCARCVYARR
;
A
#
# COMPACT_ATOMS: atom_id res chain seq x y z
N MET A 1 -4.00 -11.38 14.52
CA MET A 1 -4.06 -12.82 14.82
C MET A 1 -2.70 -13.42 15.20
N LEU A 2 -1.57 -13.07 14.57
CA LEU A 2 -0.23 -13.58 14.99
C LEU A 2 0.30 -13.01 16.33
N VAL A 3 -0.13 -11.81 16.73
CA VAL A 3 0.31 -11.12 17.96
C VAL A 3 0.04 -11.90 19.25
N LEU A 4 -0.89 -12.87 19.23
CA LEU A 4 -1.25 -13.68 20.40
C LEU A 4 -0.35 -14.90 20.61
N LEU A 5 0.48 -15.28 19.62
CA LEU A 5 1.28 -16.52 19.65
C LEU A 5 2.79 -16.28 19.81
N LEU A 6 3.29 -15.05 19.65
CA LEU A 6 4.70 -14.71 19.80
C LEU A 6 4.90 -13.79 21.02
N PRO A 7 5.58 -14.22 22.11
CA PRO A 7 5.90 -13.33 23.21
C PRO A 7 6.82 -12.21 22.72
N TRP A 8 6.55 -10.98 23.13
CA TRP A 8 7.30 -9.75 22.78
C TRP A 8 8.80 -9.83 23.07
N ASN A 9 9.25 -10.82 23.85
CA ASN A 9 10.64 -11.05 24.22
C ASN A 9 11.49 -11.83 23.19
N ALA A 10 10.89 -12.40 22.13
CA ALA A 10 11.60 -13.16 21.10
C ALA A 10 11.81 -12.40 19.78
N TYR A 11 11.66 -11.07 19.81
CA TYR A 11 11.71 -10.21 18.63
C TYR A 11 13.15 -9.86 18.27
N GLN A 12 13.66 -10.44 17.18
CA GLN A 12 14.93 -10.02 16.55
C GLN A 12 14.59 -8.94 15.51
N ALA A 13 15.10 -7.72 15.72
CA ALA A 13 14.84 -6.60 14.82
C ALA A 13 15.45 -6.87 13.44
N GLY A 14 14.62 -6.89 12.38
CA GLY A 14 15.08 -6.96 10.99
C GLY A 14 14.64 -8.18 10.17
N GLN A 15 13.95 -9.16 10.77
CA GLN A 15 13.42 -10.33 10.04
C GLN A 15 11.90 -10.44 10.17
N SER A 16 11.25 -10.99 9.13
CA SER A 16 9.81 -11.23 9.14
C SER A 16 9.46 -12.14 10.34
N PRO A 17 8.57 -11.70 11.25
CA PRO A 17 8.23 -12.46 12.45
C PRO A 17 7.60 -13.82 12.13
N PHE A 18 7.03 -13.97 10.92
CA PHE A 18 6.55 -15.25 10.41
C PHE A 18 7.70 -16.21 10.08
N VAL A 19 8.71 -15.74 9.33
CA VAL A 19 9.87 -16.56 8.95
C VAL A 19 10.67 -16.95 10.20
N THR A 20 10.90 -15.99 11.10
CA THR A 20 11.65 -16.22 12.34
C THR A 20 10.94 -17.22 13.26
N PHE A 21 9.61 -17.15 13.37
CA PHE A 21 8.81 -18.12 14.13
C PHE A 21 8.91 -19.53 13.57
N PHE A 22 8.72 -19.70 12.26
CA PHE A 22 8.77 -21.02 11.63
C PHE A 22 10.20 -21.58 11.58
N SER A 23 11.22 -20.73 11.49
CA SER A 23 12.63 -21.15 11.61
C SER A 23 12.98 -21.60 13.04
N LYS A 24 12.37 -21.01 14.08
CA LYS A 24 12.56 -21.43 15.48
C LYS A 24 11.86 -22.75 15.83
N LEU A 25 10.84 -23.14 15.07
CA LEU A 25 10.12 -24.42 15.21
C LEU A 25 10.93 -25.64 14.72
N GLY A 26 12.15 -25.45 14.21
CA GLY A 26 13.10 -26.54 13.97
C GLY A 26 12.89 -27.34 12.68
N VAL A 27 11.96 -26.93 11.81
CA VAL A 27 11.75 -27.59 10.52
C VAL A 27 12.62 -26.91 9.44
N PRO A 28 13.61 -27.61 8.87
CA PRO A 28 14.41 -27.06 7.76
C PRO A 28 13.50 -26.75 6.56
N TYR A 29 13.86 -25.76 5.75
CA TYR A 29 13.13 -25.26 4.57
C TYR A 29 11.86 -24.41 4.77
N ILE A 30 11.18 -24.41 5.92
CA ILE A 30 9.94 -23.62 6.07
C ILE A 30 10.17 -22.11 5.86
N GLY A 31 11.32 -21.59 6.31
CA GLY A 31 11.65 -20.16 6.13
C GLY A 31 11.65 -19.72 4.66
N SER A 32 12.19 -20.57 3.76
CA SER A 32 12.22 -20.29 2.31
C SER A 32 10.83 -20.37 1.68
N ILE A 33 10.01 -21.34 2.08
CA ILE A 33 8.62 -21.47 1.62
C ILE A 33 7.81 -20.24 2.04
N MET A 34 7.98 -19.79 3.29
CA MET A 34 7.29 -18.61 3.81
C MET A 34 7.69 -17.33 3.07
N ASN A 35 8.95 -17.16 2.69
CA ASN A 35 9.36 -16.03 1.85
C ASN A 35 8.64 -16.02 0.50
N ILE A 36 8.51 -17.17 -0.16
CA ILE A 36 7.81 -17.28 -1.44
C ILE A 36 6.31 -16.94 -1.29
N VAL A 37 5.66 -17.45 -0.24
CA VAL A 37 4.24 -17.18 0.05
C VAL A 37 4.01 -15.68 0.31
N VAL A 38 4.86 -15.05 1.12
CA VAL A 38 4.74 -13.62 1.45
C VAL A 38 4.96 -12.75 0.21
N LEU A 39 5.95 -13.06 -0.61
CA LEU A 39 6.19 -12.33 -1.86
C LEU A 39 5.01 -12.47 -2.83
N THR A 40 4.42 -13.66 -2.94
CA THR A 40 3.26 -13.91 -3.81
C THR A 40 2.01 -13.19 -3.28
N ALA A 41 1.78 -13.23 -1.97
CA ALA A 41 0.68 -12.51 -1.33
C ALA A 41 0.82 -10.99 -1.52
N ALA A 42 2.03 -10.45 -1.37
CA ALA A 42 2.33 -9.05 -1.63
C ALA A 42 2.03 -8.71 -3.10
N LEU A 43 2.55 -9.47 -4.07
CA LEU A 43 2.28 -9.28 -5.50
C LEU A 43 0.78 -9.34 -5.84
N SER A 44 0.03 -10.25 -5.22
CA SER A 44 -1.43 -10.36 -5.43
C SER A 44 -2.18 -9.13 -4.90
N SER A 45 -1.81 -8.64 -3.71
CA SER A 45 -2.36 -7.40 -3.15
C SER A 45 -2.01 -6.17 -4.00
N LEU A 46 -0.79 -6.13 -4.55
CA LEU A 46 -0.32 -5.08 -5.44
C LEU A 46 -1.10 -5.06 -6.76
N ASN A 47 -1.38 -6.23 -7.35
CA ASN A 47 -2.18 -6.32 -8.58
C ASN A 47 -3.58 -5.73 -8.39
N SER A 48 -4.24 -6.07 -7.28
CA SER A 48 -5.56 -5.49 -6.93
C SER A 48 -5.47 -4.00 -6.59
N GLY A 49 -4.41 -3.58 -5.89
CA GLY A 49 -4.16 -2.19 -5.52
C GLY A 49 -3.91 -1.28 -6.72
N LEU A 50 -3.13 -1.75 -7.70
CA LEU A 50 -2.87 -1.05 -8.97
C LEU A 50 -4.16 -0.86 -9.77
N TYR A 51 -4.99 -1.91 -9.82
CA TYR A 51 -6.28 -1.85 -10.50
C TYR A 51 -7.24 -0.84 -9.87
N CYS A 52 -7.39 -0.87 -8.54
CA CYS A 52 -8.20 0.10 -7.79
C CYS A 52 -7.70 1.53 -7.99
N THR A 53 -6.39 1.75 -7.86
CA THR A 53 -5.77 3.07 -8.05
C THR A 53 -6.00 3.59 -9.46
N GLY A 54 -5.88 2.74 -10.48
CA GLY A 54 -6.18 3.09 -11.87
C GLY A 54 -7.62 3.56 -12.05
N ARG A 55 -8.61 2.88 -11.46
CA ARG A 55 -10.02 3.30 -11.51
C ARG A 55 -10.26 4.63 -10.77
N ILE A 56 -9.62 4.82 -9.61
CA ILE A 56 -9.71 6.08 -8.85
C ILE A 56 -9.07 7.24 -9.62
N LEU A 57 -7.87 7.06 -10.18
CA LEU A 57 -7.19 8.05 -11.01
C LEU A 57 -8.01 8.41 -12.25
N ARG A 58 -8.64 7.41 -12.89
CA ARG A 58 -9.52 7.61 -14.04
C ARG A 58 -10.73 8.47 -13.65
N SER A 59 -11.41 8.14 -12.56
CA SER A 59 -12.54 8.93 -12.04
C SER A 59 -12.14 10.38 -11.74
N MET A 60 -10.95 10.60 -11.14
CA MET A 60 -10.42 11.93 -10.89
C MET A 60 -10.04 12.70 -12.17
N SER A 61 -9.51 12.00 -13.19
CA SER A 61 -9.20 12.59 -14.50
C SER A 61 -10.47 12.99 -15.27
N MET A 62 -11.54 12.19 -15.16
CA MET A 62 -12.85 12.49 -15.74
C MET A 62 -13.48 13.71 -15.07
N GLY A 63 -13.27 13.88 -13.76
CA GLY A 63 -13.67 15.07 -13.00
C GLY A 63 -12.74 16.29 -13.16
N GLY A 64 -11.77 16.26 -14.09
CA GLY A 64 -10.89 17.39 -14.40
C GLY A 64 -9.79 17.68 -13.37
N SER A 65 -9.67 16.89 -12.30
CA SER A 65 -8.73 17.11 -11.18
C SER A 65 -7.37 16.41 -11.35
N ALA A 66 -7.19 15.64 -12.43
CA ALA A 66 -5.93 14.97 -12.77
C ALA A 66 -5.58 15.22 -14.26
N PRO A 67 -4.28 15.31 -14.62
CA PRO A 67 -3.84 15.69 -15.96
C PRO A 67 -4.44 14.80 -17.04
N LYS A 68 -4.91 15.40 -18.15
CA LYS A 68 -5.66 14.73 -19.24
C LYS A 68 -4.92 13.51 -19.84
N PHE A 69 -3.61 13.41 -19.66
CA PHE A 69 -2.81 12.24 -20.05
C PHE A 69 -3.15 10.97 -19.26
N MET A 70 -3.64 11.08 -18.01
CA MET A 70 -4.08 9.94 -17.19
C MET A 70 -5.43 9.37 -17.64
N ALA A 71 -6.17 10.09 -18.49
CA ALA A 71 -7.44 9.65 -19.06
C ALA A 71 -7.28 8.79 -20.33
N LYS A 72 -6.09 8.75 -20.94
CA LYS A 72 -5.85 7.96 -22.16
C LYS A 72 -5.89 6.46 -21.85
N MET A 73 -6.85 5.78 -22.47
CA MET A 73 -7.06 4.33 -22.38
C MET A 73 -6.07 3.60 -23.28
N SER A 74 -5.43 2.53 -22.80
CA SER A 74 -4.75 1.56 -23.68
C SER A 74 -5.76 0.56 -24.29
N ARG A 75 -5.37 -0.19 -25.34
CA ARG A 75 -6.23 -1.17 -26.04
C ARG A 75 -6.83 -2.25 -25.12
N GLN A 76 -6.21 -2.50 -23.96
CA GLN A 76 -6.68 -3.46 -22.96
C GLN A 76 -7.67 -2.89 -21.93
N HIS A 77 -8.20 -1.67 -22.12
CA HIS A 77 -9.11 -1.03 -21.17
C HIS A 77 -8.51 -0.83 -19.75
N VAL A 78 -7.18 -0.74 -19.65
CA VAL A 78 -6.47 -0.45 -18.41
C VAL A 78 -5.71 0.88 -18.56
N PRO A 79 -5.80 1.81 -17.58
CA PRO A 79 -5.10 3.08 -17.62
C PRO A 79 -3.60 2.87 -17.41
N TYR A 80 -2.85 2.70 -18.51
CA TYR A 80 -1.40 2.46 -18.49
C TYR A 80 -0.63 3.59 -17.78
N ALA A 81 -1.09 4.84 -17.94
CA ALA A 81 -0.54 5.99 -17.23
C ALA A 81 -0.69 5.89 -15.70
N GLY A 82 -1.79 5.28 -15.21
CA GLY A 82 -2.01 5.08 -13.77
C GLY A 82 -1.12 3.99 -13.19
N ILE A 83 -0.90 2.90 -13.94
CA ILE A 83 0.03 1.84 -13.54
C ILE A 83 1.45 2.40 -13.48
N LEU A 84 1.91 3.07 -14.55
CA LEU A 84 3.26 3.62 -14.62
C LEU A 84 3.52 4.64 -13.50
N ALA A 85 2.57 5.55 -13.22
CA ALA A 85 2.69 6.50 -12.13
C ALA A 85 2.81 5.81 -10.76
N THR A 86 2.01 4.77 -10.52
CA THR A 86 2.07 4.02 -9.25
C THR A 86 3.38 3.24 -9.12
N LEU A 87 3.87 2.68 -10.24
CA LEU A 87 5.14 1.95 -10.29
C LEU A 87 6.34 2.87 -10.01
N VAL A 88 6.32 4.09 -10.56
CA VAL A 88 7.30 5.14 -10.23
C VAL A 88 7.27 5.47 -8.73
N VAL A 89 6.09 5.62 -8.13
CA VAL A 89 5.95 5.86 -6.69
C VAL A 89 6.50 4.69 -5.87
N TYR A 90 6.29 3.43 -6.29
CA TYR A 90 6.89 2.26 -5.65
C TYR A 90 8.41 2.27 -5.72
N VAL A 91 8.98 2.53 -6.91
CA VAL A 91 10.44 2.59 -7.11
C VAL A 91 11.05 3.70 -6.25
N VAL A 92 10.43 4.87 -6.23
CA VAL A 92 10.84 5.99 -5.38
C VAL A 92 10.75 5.60 -3.90
N GLY A 93 9.68 4.93 -3.48
CA GLY A 93 9.50 4.44 -2.11
C GLY A 93 10.57 3.43 -1.68
N VAL A 94 10.92 2.47 -2.54
CA VAL A 94 12.00 1.50 -2.29
C VAL A 94 13.35 2.21 -2.21
N PHE A 95 13.60 3.16 -3.11
CA PHE A 95 14.84 3.94 -3.11
C PHE A 95 14.99 4.75 -1.82
N LEU A 96 13.93 5.44 -1.38
CA LEU A 96 13.89 6.16 -0.10
C LEU A 96 14.11 5.23 1.10
N ASN A 97 13.54 4.02 1.08
CA ASN A 97 13.73 3.02 2.14
C ASN A 97 15.21 2.60 2.28
N TYR A 98 15.97 2.61 1.17
CA TYR A 98 17.40 2.28 1.18
C TYR A 98 18.26 3.37 1.84
N LEU A 99 17.88 4.65 1.73
CA LEU A 99 18.64 5.76 2.31
C LEU A 99 18.33 5.98 3.80
N VAL A 100 17.06 5.93 4.22
CA VAL A 100 16.66 6.22 5.61
C VAL A 100 15.47 5.33 6.05
N PRO A 101 15.71 4.08 6.47
CA PRO A 101 14.63 3.14 6.79
C PRO A 101 13.75 3.57 7.98
N SER A 102 14.32 4.29 8.95
CA SER A 102 13.62 4.71 10.18
C SER A 102 12.63 5.86 9.97
N ARG A 103 12.94 6.82 9.08
CA ARG A 103 12.08 7.99 8.86
C ARG A 103 11.01 7.72 7.82
N VAL A 104 11.30 6.90 6.82
CA VAL A 104 10.36 6.59 5.73
C VAL A 104 9.14 5.84 6.26
N PHE A 105 9.32 4.91 7.19
CA PHE A 105 8.20 4.17 7.78
C PHE A 105 7.20 5.09 8.49
N GLU A 106 7.68 6.04 9.31
CA GLU A 106 6.80 7.00 9.98
C GLU A 106 6.11 7.95 9.01
N ILE A 107 6.83 8.43 7.98
CA ILE A 107 6.26 9.32 6.96
C ILE A 107 5.14 8.59 6.21
N VAL A 108 5.38 7.35 5.76
CA VAL A 108 4.39 6.56 5.02
C VAL A 108 3.16 6.20 5.88
N LEU A 109 3.31 5.98 7.19
CA LEU A 109 2.17 5.73 8.08
C LEU A 109 1.37 7.01 8.39
N ASN A 110 2.03 8.15 8.55
CA ASN A 110 1.37 9.41 8.88
C ASN A 110 0.71 10.09 7.68
N LEU A 111 1.20 9.84 6.45
CA LEU A 111 0.66 10.41 5.22
C LEU A 111 -0.82 10.04 4.96
N PRO A 112 -1.25 8.76 4.97
CA PRO A 112 -2.66 8.40 4.83
C PRO A 112 -3.51 8.96 5.95
N ARG A 113 -3.00 8.93 7.20
CA ARG A 113 -3.72 9.42 8.39
C ARG A 113 -4.02 10.92 8.28
N SER A 114 -3.04 11.72 7.87
CA SER A 114 -3.22 13.16 7.66
C SER A 114 -4.15 13.47 6.48
N ALA A 115 -4.03 12.72 5.37
CA ALA A 115 -4.92 12.84 4.22
C ALA A 115 -6.38 12.47 4.55
N LEU A 116 -6.62 11.39 5.30
CA LEU A 116 -7.96 11.02 5.76
C LEU A 116 -8.54 12.03 6.76
N SER A 117 -7.71 12.62 7.63
CA SER A 117 -8.19 13.63 8.59
C SER A 117 -8.73 14.88 7.89
N HIS A 118 -8.03 15.35 6.85
CA HIS A 118 -8.50 16.50 6.06
C HIS A 118 -9.74 16.16 5.22
N ARG A 119 -9.77 14.98 4.58
CA ARG A 119 -10.89 14.57 3.71
C ARG A 119 -12.13 14.18 4.49
N GLY A 120 -11.96 13.62 5.70
CA GLY A 120 -13.05 13.31 6.63
C GLY A 120 -13.75 14.59 7.13
N ARG A 121 -12.99 15.67 7.36
CA ARG A 121 -13.55 16.98 7.75
C ARG A 121 -14.39 17.61 6.63
N LEU A 122 -13.92 17.52 5.38
CA LEU A 122 -14.66 17.98 4.19
C LEU A 122 -15.88 17.11 3.88
N SER A 123 -15.78 15.78 4.05
CA SER A 123 -16.92 14.87 3.87
C SER A 123 -18.01 15.11 4.92
N TRP A 124 -17.64 15.36 6.18
CA TRP A 124 -18.58 15.76 7.23
C TRP A 124 -19.24 17.11 6.91
N CYS A 125 -18.47 18.11 6.48
CA CYS A 125 -19.01 19.42 6.13
C CYS A 125 -19.98 19.33 4.94
N ALA A 126 -19.64 18.57 3.89
CA ALA A 126 -20.51 18.33 2.74
C ALA A 126 -21.78 17.54 3.13
N ARG A 127 -21.64 16.54 4.01
CA ARG A 127 -22.77 15.74 4.51
C ARG A 127 -23.69 16.54 5.43
N CYS A 128 -23.16 17.47 6.23
CA CYS A 128 -23.94 18.41 7.03
C CYS A 128 -24.70 19.44 6.17
N VAL A 129 -24.10 19.92 5.07
CA VAL A 129 -24.77 20.84 4.13
C VAL A 129 -25.88 20.11 3.34
N TYR A 130 -25.65 18.85 2.97
CA TYR A 130 -26.65 18.05 2.24
C TYR A 130 -27.77 17.52 3.14
N ALA A 131 -27.51 17.24 4.41
CA ALA A 131 -28.52 16.83 5.40
C ALA A 131 -29.38 18.00 5.93
N ARG A 132 -29.14 19.23 5.44
CA ARG A 132 -29.91 20.44 5.80
C ARG A 132 -30.83 20.92 4.65
N ARG A 133 -30.98 20.12 3.60
CA ARG A 133 -32.07 20.19 2.61
C ARG A 133 -32.99 18.99 2.82
#